data_AF-A0A7Y4W2K6-F1
#
_entry.id   AF-A0A7Y4W2K6-F1
#
_cell.length_a   1.000
_cell.length_b   1.000
_cell.length_c   1.000
_cell.angle_alpha   90.00
_cell.angle_beta   90.00
_cell.angle_gamma   90.00
#
_symmetry.space_group_name_H-M   'P 1'
#
loop_
_entity.id
_entity.type
_entity.pdbx_description
1 polymer ?
#
loop_
_entity_poly.entity_id
_entity_poly.type
_entity_poly.pdbx_seq_one_letter_code
_entity_poly.pdbx_strand_id
1 'polypeptide(L)'
;HDWAIMVDFAQRLEKRLATKSRLFPYSNTEQIFNEHRETTRGRDLDITGLSYTLLNTQGPQQWPFVAGATSGKARLYTDGIFQKPDGKAQFLNTTYKGTADKTDARHPLHLLTGRLRDQWHGMSRTGTVSQLFNHAEEPVIFMHADDMSRRSIKNGDIVKVSNRRGSLILPVQTSTEVQPSQTFIPMHWGGQFMNGLGVNVLMPSAVDPSSKQPELKHTAIKIEKLDLPWRISVMRRIQNLETLETIRGLLVNFEYASCGLFGRLNEHSVGMLILRAAHKEAPDQSLISKIDRLLSMTDDMPLLSYNDSKQGVSKRILVETNPDSGKPHVTGVRLVGEILATNWLKEVMVTGEFTTELHRWALAPLSIPPSGQRPRGKTICNCLDVAENDIIDTIQLGADLITLQNKLKCGTECGSCVPELKRLVQVHGINN
;
A
#
# COMPACT_ATOMS: atom_id res chain seq x y z
N HIS A 1 4.60 -23.28 13.58
CA HIS A 1 4.94 -22.08 14.38
C HIS A 1 6.45 -21.86 14.33
N ASP A 2 6.91 -20.60 14.30
CA ASP A 2 8.35 -20.27 14.19
C ASP A 2 9.18 -20.81 15.36
N TRP A 3 8.67 -20.74 16.59
CA TRP A 3 9.39 -21.25 17.78
C TRP A 3 9.70 -22.75 17.68
N ALA A 4 8.80 -23.54 17.10
CA ALA A 4 8.99 -24.99 16.95
C ALA A 4 10.09 -25.31 15.93
N ILE A 5 10.21 -24.50 14.86
CA ILE A 5 11.31 -24.61 13.88
C ILE A 5 12.65 -24.34 14.58
N MET A 6 12.71 -23.31 15.44
CA MET A 6 13.92 -22.98 16.19
C MET A 6 14.29 -24.07 17.21
N VAL A 7 13.30 -24.64 17.91
CA VAL A 7 13.51 -25.76 18.84
C VAL A 7 14.01 -27.00 18.11
N ASP A 8 13.40 -27.40 16.99
CA ASP A 8 13.85 -28.55 16.19
C ASP A 8 15.28 -28.34 15.68
N PHE A 9 15.59 -27.14 15.14
CA PHE A 9 16.95 -26.80 14.72
C PHE A 9 17.95 -26.92 15.87
N ALA A 10 17.64 -26.30 17.02
CA ALA A 10 18.54 -26.29 18.17
C ALA A 10 18.78 -27.70 18.73
N GLN A 11 17.75 -28.52 18.83
CA GLN A 11 17.86 -29.91 19.29
C GLN A 11 18.66 -30.79 18.32
N ARG A 12 18.56 -30.55 17.01
CA ARG A 12 19.41 -31.23 16.01
C ARG A 12 20.86 -30.78 16.11
N LEU A 13 21.10 -29.49 16.36
CA LEU A 13 22.45 -28.94 16.55
C LEU A 13 23.08 -29.50 17.84
N GLU A 14 22.33 -29.55 18.94
CA GLU A 14 22.74 -30.13 20.23
C GLU A 14 23.29 -31.56 20.06
N LYS A 15 22.56 -32.41 19.31
CA LYS A 15 23.00 -33.78 19.00
C LYS A 15 24.34 -33.83 18.26
N ARG A 16 24.58 -32.89 17.36
CA ARG A 16 25.85 -32.81 16.59
C ARG A 16 27.02 -32.29 17.42
N LEU A 17 26.74 -31.38 18.35
CA LEU A 17 27.75 -30.84 19.27
C LEU A 17 28.11 -31.80 20.41
N ALA A 18 27.40 -32.95 20.52
CA ALA A 18 27.58 -33.94 21.59
C ALA A 18 27.49 -33.33 23.01
N THR A 19 26.70 -32.28 23.16
CA THR A 19 26.48 -31.62 24.46
C THR A 19 25.62 -32.49 25.36
N LYS A 20 25.97 -32.55 26.66
CA LYS A 20 25.25 -33.36 27.66
C LYS A 20 23.99 -32.68 28.22
N SER A 21 23.74 -31.42 27.88
CA SER A 21 22.66 -30.58 28.42
C SER A 21 21.53 -30.38 27.42
N ARG A 22 20.28 -30.68 27.82
CA ARG A 22 19.06 -30.38 27.05
C ARG A 22 18.72 -28.91 27.14
N LEU A 23 19.10 -28.13 26.13
CA LEU A 23 19.05 -26.66 26.19
C LEU A 23 17.72 -26.05 25.71
N PHE A 24 16.82 -26.85 25.11
CA PHE A 24 15.54 -26.36 24.57
C PHE A 24 14.37 -27.37 24.76
N PRO A 25 14.01 -27.74 26.01
CA PRO A 25 12.98 -28.75 26.29
C PRO A 25 11.55 -28.19 26.26
N TYR A 26 11.22 -27.30 25.33
CA TYR A 26 9.92 -26.64 25.29
C TYR A 26 8.89 -27.43 24.49
N SER A 27 7.71 -27.62 25.07
CA SER A 27 6.53 -28.22 24.40
C SER A 27 5.45 -27.19 24.06
N ASN A 28 5.50 -25.98 24.63
CA ASN A 28 4.56 -24.90 24.35
C ASN A 28 5.19 -23.51 24.55
N THR A 29 4.47 -22.47 24.14
CA THR A 29 4.94 -21.07 24.24
C THR A 29 4.93 -20.53 25.66
N GLU A 30 4.09 -21.06 26.56
CA GLU A 30 4.04 -20.63 27.95
C GLU A 30 5.33 -20.98 28.71
N GLN A 31 5.92 -22.14 28.43
CA GLN A 31 7.23 -22.52 29.00
C GLN A 31 8.34 -21.56 28.56
N ILE A 32 8.35 -21.17 27.27
CA ILE A 32 9.28 -20.18 26.73
C ILE A 32 9.06 -18.83 27.41
N PHE A 33 7.80 -18.41 27.55
CA PHE A 33 7.44 -17.17 28.24
C PHE A 33 7.87 -17.18 29.71
N ASN A 34 7.65 -18.28 30.43
CA ASN A 34 8.04 -18.45 31.83
C ASN A 34 9.55 -18.39 32.03
N GLU A 35 10.34 -18.95 31.11
CA GLU A 35 11.79 -18.77 31.15
C GLU A 35 12.18 -17.33 30.82
N HIS A 36 11.60 -16.75 29.77
CA HIS A 36 11.88 -15.37 29.37
C HIS A 36 11.60 -14.37 30.49
N ARG A 37 10.45 -14.44 31.17
CA ARG A 37 10.12 -13.49 32.25
C ARG A 37 11.12 -13.56 33.40
N GLU A 38 11.68 -14.73 33.72
CA GLU A 38 12.70 -14.84 34.77
C GLU A 38 14.00 -14.11 34.38
N THR A 39 14.36 -14.06 33.09
CA THR A 39 15.52 -13.28 32.62
C THR A 39 15.34 -11.76 32.79
N THR A 40 14.09 -11.30 33.01
CA THR A 40 13.73 -9.89 33.21
C THR A 40 13.74 -9.46 34.66
N ARG A 41 13.93 -10.40 35.60
CA ARG A 41 13.90 -10.14 37.04
C ARG A 41 14.86 -9.02 37.44
N GLY A 42 14.33 -8.01 38.13
CA GLY A 42 15.09 -6.85 38.59
C GLY A 42 15.48 -5.86 37.49
N ARG A 43 15.04 -6.06 36.24
CA ARG A 43 15.21 -5.09 35.15
C ARG A 43 14.06 -4.07 35.13
N ASP A 44 14.22 -3.02 34.35
CA ASP A 44 13.20 -1.98 34.15
C ASP A 44 11.88 -2.51 33.57
N LEU A 45 11.96 -3.53 32.72
CA LEU A 45 10.82 -4.20 32.10
C LEU A 45 10.30 -5.40 32.89
N ASP A 46 10.78 -5.67 34.12
CA ASP A 46 10.46 -6.89 34.88
C ASP A 46 9.00 -7.32 34.77
N ILE A 47 8.78 -8.48 34.14
CA ILE A 47 7.46 -9.09 33.88
C ILE A 47 7.26 -10.38 34.68
N THR A 48 8.00 -10.60 35.76
CA THR A 48 7.97 -11.86 36.54
C THR A 48 6.61 -12.18 37.16
N GLY A 49 5.74 -11.18 37.36
CA GLY A 49 4.37 -11.37 37.84
C GLY A 49 3.35 -11.70 36.74
N LEU A 50 3.70 -11.58 35.46
CA LEU A 50 2.79 -11.92 34.36
C LEU A 50 2.70 -13.44 34.17
N SER A 51 1.51 -13.93 33.86
CA SER A 51 1.25 -15.31 33.42
C SER A 51 0.17 -15.33 32.36
N TYR A 52 0.08 -16.41 31.59
CA TYR A 52 -0.99 -16.57 30.59
C TYR A 52 -2.37 -16.55 31.26
N THR A 53 -2.52 -17.23 32.39
CA THR A 53 -3.77 -17.20 33.17
C THR A 53 -4.17 -15.78 33.56
N LEU A 54 -3.22 -14.96 34.03
CA LEU A 54 -3.49 -13.57 34.41
C LEU A 54 -3.94 -12.75 33.19
N LEU A 55 -3.22 -12.84 32.08
CA LEU A 55 -3.57 -12.12 30.84
C LEU A 55 -4.93 -12.56 30.28
N ASN A 56 -5.28 -13.85 30.38
CA ASN A 56 -6.56 -14.37 29.91
C ASN A 56 -7.74 -13.93 30.79
N THR A 57 -7.52 -13.78 32.10
CA THR A 57 -8.59 -13.48 33.07
C THR A 57 -8.76 -11.99 33.33
N GLN A 58 -7.67 -11.22 33.31
CA GLN A 58 -7.65 -9.79 33.64
C GLN A 58 -7.37 -8.90 32.43
N GLY A 59 -7.04 -9.48 31.28
CA GLY A 59 -6.70 -8.74 30.07
C GLY A 59 -5.28 -8.15 30.08
N PRO A 60 -4.98 -7.25 29.12
CA PRO A 60 -3.65 -6.68 28.93
C PRO A 60 -3.13 -5.95 30.16
N GLN A 61 -1.88 -6.21 30.53
CA GLN A 61 -1.19 -5.54 31.63
C GLN A 61 -0.02 -4.70 31.10
N GLN A 62 0.28 -3.60 31.80
CA GLN A 62 1.44 -2.77 31.49
C GLN A 62 2.68 -3.32 32.22
N TRP A 63 3.76 -3.55 31.49
CA TRP A 63 5.06 -3.77 32.13
C TRP A 63 5.62 -2.43 32.66
N PRO A 64 6.44 -2.44 33.72
CA PRO A 64 6.81 -3.59 34.55
C PRO A 64 5.64 -4.10 35.41
N PHE A 65 5.62 -5.42 35.59
CA PHE A 65 4.67 -6.18 36.38
C PHE A 65 5.46 -7.25 37.15
N VAL A 66 6.03 -6.84 38.28
CA VAL A 66 6.90 -7.68 39.13
C VAL A 66 6.09 -8.76 39.86
N ALA A 67 6.75 -9.84 40.28
CA ALA A 67 6.13 -10.86 41.10
C ALA A 67 5.47 -10.27 42.37
N GLY A 68 4.20 -10.59 42.59
CA GLY A 68 3.39 -10.06 43.68
C GLY A 68 2.70 -8.72 43.40
N ALA A 69 2.94 -8.11 42.23
CA ALA A 69 2.19 -6.91 41.83
C ALA A 69 0.71 -7.22 41.57
N THR A 70 -0.17 -6.29 41.95
CA THR A 70 -1.60 -6.36 41.66
C THR A 70 -1.98 -5.65 40.36
N SER A 71 -1.14 -4.72 39.89
CA SER A 71 -1.31 -4.01 38.62
C SER A 71 0.04 -3.59 38.03
N GLY A 72 0.04 -3.36 36.71
CA GLY A 72 1.19 -2.82 35.99
C GLY A 72 1.47 -1.34 36.28
N LYS A 73 2.69 -0.87 36.02
CA LYS A 73 3.02 0.55 36.15
C LYS A 73 2.68 1.34 34.88
N ALA A 74 1.69 2.22 34.97
CA ALA A 74 1.29 3.10 33.86
C ALA A 74 2.32 4.16 33.47
N ARG A 75 3.17 4.58 34.43
CA ARG A 75 4.21 5.59 34.22
C ARG A 75 5.49 5.20 34.96
N LEU A 76 6.62 5.28 34.28
CA LEU A 76 7.94 5.04 34.86
C LEU A 76 8.51 6.30 35.52
N TYR A 77 9.44 6.11 36.46
CA TYR A 77 10.27 7.16 37.08
C TYR A 77 9.52 8.22 37.88
N THR A 78 8.34 7.90 38.41
CA THR A 78 7.54 8.81 39.26
C THR A 78 8.20 9.08 40.62
N ASP A 79 9.14 8.24 41.03
CA ASP A 79 10.00 8.37 42.21
C ASP A 79 11.29 9.18 41.94
N GLY A 80 11.53 9.59 40.69
CA GLY A 80 12.75 10.28 40.29
C GLY A 80 13.99 9.39 40.19
N ILE A 81 13.84 8.07 40.25
CA ILE A 81 14.95 7.12 40.16
C ILE A 81 15.04 6.57 38.74
N PHE A 82 16.01 7.05 37.96
CA PHE A 82 16.24 6.64 36.57
C PHE A 82 17.15 5.42 36.47
N GLN A 83 17.07 4.68 35.36
CA GLN A 83 17.91 3.51 35.08
C GLN A 83 19.35 3.90 34.68
N LYS A 84 20.04 4.55 35.61
CA LYS A 84 21.46 4.90 35.56
C LYS A 84 22.12 4.50 36.87
N PRO A 85 23.44 4.22 36.89
CA PRO A 85 24.13 3.80 38.11
C PRO A 85 23.95 4.75 39.31
N ASP A 86 23.72 6.04 39.07
CA ASP A 86 23.50 7.07 40.09
C ASP A 86 22.02 7.42 40.33
N GLY A 87 21.11 6.76 39.63
CA GLY A 87 19.66 7.00 39.72
C GLY A 87 19.19 8.32 39.08
N LYS A 88 20.03 9.10 38.39
CA LYS A 88 19.69 10.44 37.90
C LYS A 88 19.44 10.50 36.40
N ALA A 89 18.58 11.42 35.98
CA ALA A 89 18.43 11.77 34.57
C ALA A 89 19.71 12.46 34.06
N GLN A 90 20.09 12.17 32.82
CA GLN A 90 21.26 12.75 32.17
C GLN A 90 20.84 13.79 31.14
N PHE A 91 21.31 15.03 31.32
CA PHE A 91 21.16 16.07 30.31
C PHE A 91 22.23 15.90 29.24
N LEU A 92 21.81 15.91 27.97
CA LEU A 92 22.71 15.79 26.82
C LEU A 92 22.55 17.04 25.95
N ASN A 93 23.66 17.72 25.66
CA ASN A 93 23.70 18.81 24.69
C ASN A 93 24.15 18.25 23.33
N THR A 94 23.23 18.12 22.39
CA THR A 94 23.49 17.56 21.06
C THR A 94 23.60 18.66 20.01
N THR A 95 24.73 18.71 19.31
CA THR A 95 24.91 19.62 18.16
C THR A 95 24.14 19.09 16.95
N TYR A 96 23.45 19.98 16.24
CA TYR A 96 22.76 19.65 15.00
C TYR A 96 23.73 19.07 13.95
N LYS A 97 23.32 17.98 13.33
CA LYS A 97 23.96 17.39 12.15
C LYS A 97 22.91 17.24 11.07
N GLY A 98 23.22 17.71 9.86
CA GLY A 98 22.34 17.54 8.71
C GLY A 98 22.22 16.08 8.26
N THR A 99 21.39 15.87 7.24
CA THR A 99 21.20 14.56 6.59
C THR A 99 22.53 14.04 6.03
N ALA A 100 22.73 12.71 6.06
CA ALA A 100 23.93 12.10 5.51
C ALA A 100 23.96 12.20 3.98
N ASP A 101 22.79 12.13 3.33
CA ASP A 101 22.66 12.31 1.90
C ASP A 101 22.27 13.77 1.60
N LYS A 102 23.21 14.56 1.07
CA LYS A 102 22.99 16.00 0.80
C LYS A 102 22.50 16.22 -0.62
N THR A 103 21.59 17.18 -0.79
CA THR A 103 21.20 17.65 -2.12
C THR A 103 22.37 18.38 -2.79
N ASP A 104 22.45 18.24 -4.11
CA ASP A 104 23.44 18.90 -4.95
C ASP A 104 22.77 19.38 -6.26
N ALA A 105 23.50 20.09 -7.11
CA ALA A 105 22.95 20.60 -8.37
C ALA A 105 22.44 19.49 -9.31
N ARG A 106 22.93 18.25 -9.17
CA ARG A 106 22.48 17.09 -9.96
C ARG A 106 21.29 16.36 -9.32
N HIS A 107 21.15 16.45 -8.00
CA HIS A 107 20.10 15.83 -7.19
C HIS A 107 19.46 16.88 -6.27
N PRO A 108 18.69 17.83 -6.83
CA PRO A 108 18.25 19.01 -6.09
C PRO A 108 17.04 18.76 -5.18
N LEU A 109 16.38 17.62 -5.30
CA LEU A 109 15.12 17.33 -4.59
C LEU A 109 15.35 16.41 -3.39
N HIS A 110 14.59 16.66 -2.33
CA HIS A 110 14.55 15.83 -1.11
C HIS A 110 13.44 14.79 -1.25
N LEU A 111 13.78 13.51 -1.38
CA LEU A 111 12.81 12.43 -1.30
C LEU A 111 12.60 12.00 0.15
N LEU A 112 11.37 12.16 0.62
CA LEU A 112 10.89 11.66 1.90
C LEU A 112 10.16 10.32 1.70
N THR A 113 10.20 9.46 2.71
CA THR A 113 9.41 8.22 2.72
C THR A 113 8.54 8.12 3.97
N GLY A 114 7.40 7.47 3.81
CA GLY A 114 6.45 7.25 4.91
C GLY A 114 5.54 6.07 4.62
N ARG A 115 4.36 6.09 5.21
CA ARG A 115 3.41 4.97 5.16
C ARG A 115 2.09 5.39 4.55
N LEU A 116 1.46 4.43 3.87
CA LEU A 116 0.05 4.46 3.57
C LEU A 116 -0.71 3.91 4.77
N ARG A 117 -1.90 4.47 5.01
CA ARG A 117 -2.82 4.04 6.07
C ARG A 117 -3.18 2.56 5.98
N ASP A 118 -3.50 2.11 4.76
CA ASP A 118 -4.12 0.80 4.52
C ASP A 118 -3.10 -0.31 4.22
N GLN A 119 -1.81 0.01 4.16
CA GLN A 119 -0.74 -0.94 3.83
C GLN A 119 0.26 -1.10 4.98
N TRP A 120 0.74 -2.33 5.20
CA TRP A 120 1.67 -2.65 6.28
C TRP A 120 3.03 -3.10 5.72
N HIS A 121 4.06 -2.29 5.98
CA HIS A 121 5.45 -2.54 5.57
C HIS A 121 5.57 -3.04 4.11
N GLY A 122 6.24 -4.17 3.86
CA GLY A 122 6.42 -4.72 2.52
C GLY A 122 5.16 -5.34 1.89
N MET A 123 4.00 -5.17 2.52
CA MET A 123 2.70 -5.64 2.00
C MET A 123 2.62 -7.17 1.81
N SER A 124 3.43 -7.95 2.53
CA SER A 124 3.39 -9.42 2.46
C SER A 124 2.07 -10.03 2.92
N ARG A 125 1.27 -9.28 3.71
CA ARG A 125 -0.10 -9.63 4.09
C ARG A 125 -1.13 -8.65 3.54
N THR A 126 -0.91 -7.35 3.70
CA THR A 126 -1.91 -6.36 3.25
C THR A 126 -2.00 -6.28 1.71
N GLY A 127 -0.93 -6.63 1.01
CA GLY A 127 -0.88 -6.67 -0.45
C GLY A 127 -1.62 -7.85 -1.10
N THR A 128 -2.22 -8.73 -0.29
CA THR A 128 -3.07 -9.84 -0.75
C THR A 128 -4.56 -9.58 -0.53
N VAL A 129 -4.93 -8.39 -0.05
CA VAL A 129 -6.31 -8.03 0.27
C VAL A 129 -6.72 -6.87 -0.63
N SER A 130 -7.65 -7.11 -1.56
CA SER A 130 -8.04 -6.17 -2.61
C SER A 130 -8.55 -4.83 -2.06
N GLN A 131 -9.32 -4.86 -0.98
CA GLN A 131 -9.84 -3.63 -0.36
C GLN A 131 -8.73 -2.68 0.07
N LEU A 132 -7.58 -3.19 0.52
CA LEU A 132 -6.50 -2.35 1.06
C LEU A 132 -5.78 -1.51 -0.01
N PHE A 133 -6.10 -1.71 -1.29
CA PHE A 133 -5.60 -0.90 -2.40
C PHE A 133 -6.56 0.23 -2.80
N ASN A 134 -7.82 0.23 -2.35
CA ASN A 134 -8.84 1.14 -2.89
C ASN A 134 -8.54 2.63 -2.59
N HIS A 135 -7.79 2.93 -1.54
CA HIS A 135 -7.33 4.29 -1.24
C HIS A 135 -6.08 4.69 -2.03
N ALA A 136 -5.16 3.74 -2.27
CA ALA A 136 -3.91 3.97 -2.98
C ALA A 136 -3.56 2.71 -3.80
N GLU A 137 -3.90 2.75 -5.07
CA GLU A 137 -3.89 1.56 -5.93
C GLU A 137 -2.54 1.31 -6.63
N GLU A 138 -1.73 2.35 -6.77
CA GLU A 138 -0.46 2.28 -7.50
C GLU A 138 0.63 3.11 -6.82
N PRO A 139 1.91 2.77 -7.05
CA PRO A 139 3.01 3.59 -6.58
C PRO A 139 3.06 4.92 -7.35
N VAL A 140 3.05 6.02 -6.61
CA VAL A 140 3.19 7.38 -7.16
C VAL A 140 4.29 8.13 -6.41
N ILE A 141 4.87 9.14 -7.06
CA ILE A 141 5.65 10.17 -6.37
C ILE A 141 4.81 11.44 -6.22
N PHE A 142 4.65 11.90 -4.99
CA PHE A 142 3.95 13.14 -4.69
C PHE A 142 4.90 14.33 -4.84
N MET A 143 4.45 15.37 -5.55
CA MET A 143 5.23 16.57 -5.82
C MET A 143 4.39 17.84 -5.66
N HIS A 144 5.04 18.93 -5.25
CA HIS A 144 4.42 20.24 -5.22
C HIS A 144 4.21 20.79 -6.64
N ALA A 145 3.12 21.52 -6.86
CA ALA A 145 2.75 22.05 -8.18
C ALA A 145 3.84 22.94 -8.81
N ASP A 146 4.52 23.76 -7.99
CA ASP A 146 5.61 24.62 -8.46
C ASP A 146 6.81 23.82 -9.00
N ASP A 147 7.16 22.71 -8.35
CA ASP A 147 8.26 21.86 -8.80
C ASP A 147 7.92 21.12 -10.08
N MET A 148 6.67 20.73 -10.22
CA MET A 148 6.13 20.12 -11.44
C MET A 148 6.16 21.13 -12.59
N SER A 149 5.67 22.35 -12.37
CA SER A 149 5.67 23.44 -13.35
C SER A 149 7.08 23.78 -13.85
N ARG A 150 8.04 23.98 -12.92
CA ARG A 150 9.46 24.24 -13.26
C ARG A 150 10.11 23.15 -14.11
N ARG A 151 9.56 21.93 -14.07
CA ARG A 151 10.08 20.75 -14.78
C ARG A 151 9.20 20.30 -15.95
N SER A 152 8.15 21.06 -16.29
CA SER A 152 7.17 20.71 -17.34
C SER A 152 6.52 19.33 -17.13
N ILE A 153 6.27 18.99 -15.86
CA ILE A 153 5.62 17.75 -15.43
C ILE A 153 4.15 18.07 -15.10
N LYS A 154 3.24 17.18 -15.52
CA LYS A 154 1.80 17.23 -15.22
C LYS A 154 1.41 16.05 -14.35
N ASN A 155 0.26 16.15 -13.69
CA ASN A 155 -0.31 15.05 -12.93
C ASN A 155 -0.53 13.83 -13.85
N GLY A 156 -0.06 12.66 -13.42
CA GLY A 156 -0.12 11.41 -14.21
C GLY A 156 1.04 11.22 -15.20
N ASP A 157 1.91 12.21 -15.41
CA ASP A 157 3.14 11.99 -16.18
C ASP A 157 4.01 10.93 -15.51
N ILE A 158 4.66 10.09 -16.32
CA ILE A 158 5.62 9.10 -15.84
C ILE A 158 7.00 9.74 -15.76
N VAL A 159 7.67 9.57 -14.62
CA VAL A 159 9.01 10.11 -14.39
C VAL A 159 9.98 9.02 -13.96
N LYS A 160 11.26 9.22 -14.32
CA LYS A 160 12.38 8.52 -13.72
C LYS A 160 12.84 9.29 -12.48
N VAL A 161 12.78 8.63 -11.33
CA VAL A 161 13.34 9.11 -10.08
C VAL A 161 14.68 8.39 -9.88
N SER A 162 15.78 9.12 -9.73
CA SER A 162 17.10 8.48 -9.65
C SER A 162 18.08 9.21 -8.75
N ASN A 163 19.08 8.46 -8.29
CA ASN A 163 20.28 8.99 -7.66
C ASN A 163 21.47 8.06 -7.93
N ARG A 164 22.58 8.24 -7.19
CA ARG A 164 23.80 7.44 -7.34
C ARG A 164 23.63 5.94 -7.04
N ARG A 165 22.56 5.53 -6.36
CA ARG A 165 22.33 4.14 -5.93
C ARG A 165 21.39 3.38 -6.85
N GLY A 166 20.43 4.06 -7.47
CA GLY A 166 19.50 3.42 -8.39
C GLY A 166 18.44 4.35 -8.95
N SER A 167 17.42 3.76 -9.55
CA SER A 167 16.30 4.49 -10.11
C SER A 167 14.99 3.73 -10.02
N LEU A 168 13.90 4.48 -10.07
CA LEU A 168 12.52 4.01 -10.15
C LEU A 168 11.81 4.76 -11.27
N ILE A 169 10.79 4.15 -11.85
CA ILE A 169 9.93 4.79 -12.83
C ILE A 169 8.51 4.73 -12.27
N LEU A 170 7.90 5.90 -12.07
CA LEU A 170 6.63 6.06 -11.36
C LEU A 170 5.81 7.22 -11.97
N PRO A 171 4.47 7.15 -11.93
CA PRO A 171 3.62 8.32 -12.18
C PRO A 171 3.79 9.39 -11.08
N VAL A 172 3.61 10.65 -11.47
CA VAL A 172 3.60 11.81 -10.56
C VAL A 172 2.18 12.14 -10.14
N GLN A 173 2.00 12.41 -8.85
CA GLN A 173 0.78 12.97 -8.31
C GLN A 173 1.05 14.35 -7.69
N THR A 174 0.21 15.33 -8.01
CA THR A 174 0.30 16.67 -7.40
C THR A 174 -0.13 16.58 -5.95
N SER A 175 0.58 17.26 -5.04
CA SER A 175 0.23 17.32 -3.62
C SER A 175 0.52 18.70 -3.05
N THR A 176 -0.40 19.17 -2.21
CA THR A 176 -0.25 20.38 -1.39
C THR A 176 0.32 20.07 0.00
N GLU A 177 0.53 18.80 0.33
CA GLU A 177 1.08 18.36 1.63
C GLU A 177 2.61 18.32 1.63
N VAL A 178 3.22 18.22 0.45
CA VAL A 178 4.68 18.29 0.29
C VAL A 178 5.10 19.73 -0.02
N GLN A 179 6.17 20.19 0.64
CA GLN A 179 6.70 21.53 0.40
C GLN A 179 7.49 21.60 -0.92
N PRO A 180 7.70 22.79 -1.49
CA PRO A 180 8.64 22.97 -2.58
C PRO A 180 10.02 22.35 -2.29
N SER A 181 10.61 21.73 -3.30
CA SER A 181 11.83 20.90 -3.27
C SER A 181 11.74 19.60 -2.46
N GLN A 182 10.58 19.27 -1.89
CA GLN A 182 10.31 17.99 -1.25
C GLN A 182 9.42 17.12 -2.13
N THR A 183 9.67 15.81 -2.08
CA THR A 183 8.84 14.80 -2.72
C THR A 183 8.58 13.67 -1.73
N PHE A 184 7.54 12.88 -1.99
CA PHE A 184 7.17 11.79 -1.11
C PHE A 184 6.82 10.53 -1.90
N ILE A 185 7.37 9.39 -1.47
CA ILE A 185 6.93 8.07 -1.94
C ILE A 185 6.68 7.18 -0.71
N PRO A 186 5.50 6.55 -0.58
CA PRO A 186 5.28 5.58 0.48
C PRO A 186 6.21 4.37 0.36
N MET A 187 6.85 3.95 1.46
CA MET A 187 7.89 2.92 1.45
C MET A 187 7.41 1.51 1.06
N HIS A 188 6.10 1.31 0.97
CA HIS A 188 5.47 0.00 0.79
C HIS A 188 5.81 -0.64 -0.56
N TRP A 189 6.07 0.19 -1.57
CA TRP A 189 6.20 -0.23 -2.95
C TRP A 189 7.56 -0.89 -3.22
N GLY A 190 7.57 -2.22 -3.13
CA GLY A 190 8.66 -3.11 -3.50
C GLY A 190 8.49 -3.73 -4.90
N GLY A 191 9.49 -4.48 -5.35
CA GLY A 191 9.48 -5.16 -6.66
C GLY A 191 8.36 -6.19 -6.88
N GLN A 192 7.58 -6.51 -5.84
CA GLN A 192 6.36 -7.30 -5.98
C GLN A 192 5.22 -6.52 -6.66
N PHE A 193 5.19 -5.19 -6.55
CA PHE A 193 4.05 -4.37 -7.00
C PHE A 193 4.41 -3.43 -8.15
N MET A 194 5.69 -3.33 -8.48
CA MET A 194 6.21 -2.46 -9.52
C MET A 194 7.47 -3.04 -10.14
N ASN A 195 7.77 -2.65 -11.37
CA ASN A 195 9.07 -2.94 -11.96
C ASN A 195 10.19 -2.21 -11.17
N GLY A 196 11.29 -2.92 -10.92
CA GLY A 196 12.45 -2.43 -10.17
C GLY A 196 12.52 -2.92 -8.72
N LEU A 197 13.48 -2.39 -7.96
CA LEU A 197 13.78 -2.83 -6.59
C LEU A 197 12.91 -2.16 -5.51
N GLY A 198 12.02 -1.25 -5.91
CA GLY A 198 11.18 -0.48 -5.00
C GLY A 198 11.89 0.68 -4.30
N VAL A 199 11.14 1.40 -3.47
CA VAL A 199 11.55 2.70 -2.90
C VAL A 199 12.91 2.67 -2.20
N ASN A 200 13.21 1.58 -1.49
CA ASN A 200 14.43 1.46 -0.70
C ASN A 200 15.72 1.45 -1.54
N VAL A 201 15.65 1.21 -2.86
CA VAL A 201 16.82 1.31 -3.76
C VAL A 201 17.44 2.71 -3.75
N LEU A 202 16.64 3.73 -3.45
CA LEU A 202 17.08 5.12 -3.42
C LEU A 202 17.67 5.50 -2.06
N MET A 203 17.41 4.75 -0.98
CA MET A 203 17.82 5.13 0.37
C MET A 203 19.32 4.90 0.61
N PRO A 204 20.00 5.77 1.38
CA PRO A 204 21.40 5.57 1.73
C PRO A 204 21.59 4.39 2.70
N SER A 205 22.79 3.82 2.72
CA SER A 205 23.22 2.83 3.73
C SER A 205 23.69 3.47 5.05
N ALA A 206 23.58 4.80 5.17
CA ALA A 206 23.94 5.53 6.38
C ALA A 206 23.06 5.09 7.55
N VAL A 207 23.70 4.91 8.71
CA VAL A 207 23.03 4.50 9.95
C VAL A 207 23.46 5.39 11.10
N ASP A 208 22.56 5.58 12.05
CA ASP A 208 22.90 6.20 13.34
C ASP A 208 24.02 5.40 14.04
N PRO A 209 25.11 6.04 14.47
CA PRO A 209 26.26 5.33 15.07
C PRO A 209 25.91 4.50 16.30
N SER A 210 24.90 4.91 17.07
CA SER A 210 24.50 4.26 18.33
C SER A 210 23.50 3.11 18.10
N SER A 211 22.36 3.42 17.49
CA SER A 211 21.23 2.50 17.31
C SER A 211 21.32 1.64 16.05
N LYS A 212 22.21 2.00 15.12
CA LYS A 212 22.30 1.42 13.76
C LYS A 212 21.01 1.56 12.94
N GLN A 213 20.13 2.49 13.30
CA GLN A 213 18.93 2.78 12.53
C GLN A 213 19.29 3.48 11.22
N PRO A 214 18.78 3.01 10.07
CA PRO A 214 19.11 3.59 8.76
C PRO A 214 18.39 4.93 8.50
N GLU A 215 19.03 5.79 7.71
CA GLU A 215 18.47 7.07 7.24
C GLU A 215 17.44 6.86 6.12
N LEU A 216 16.27 6.35 6.49
CA LEU A 216 15.18 6.04 5.52
C LEU A 216 14.26 7.21 5.24
N LYS A 217 14.43 8.35 5.93
CA LYS A 217 13.50 9.49 5.85
C LYS A 217 13.94 10.56 4.87
N HIS A 218 15.14 10.44 4.32
CA HIS A 218 15.67 11.40 3.38
C HIS A 218 16.64 10.76 2.39
N THR A 219 16.56 11.18 1.14
CA THR A 219 17.63 11.01 0.16
C THR A 219 17.56 12.12 -0.89
N ALA A 220 18.71 12.49 -1.45
CA ALA A 220 18.79 13.40 -2.59
C ALA A 220 18.47 12.67 -3.90
N ILE A 221 17.58 13.23 -4.71
CA ILE A 221 17.16 12.64 -5.99
C ILE A 221 17.13 13.65 -7.13
N LYS A 222 17.18 13.11 -8.36
CA LYS A 222 16.83 13.78 -9.61
C LYS A 222 15.51 13.20 -10.12
N ILE A 223 14.70 14.04 -10.76
CA ILE A 223 13.47 13.63 -11.46
C ILE A 223 13.56 14.06 -12.91
N GLU A 224 13.24 13.14 -13.82
CA GLU A 224 13.23 13.34 -15.26
C GLU A 224 11.92 12.82 -15.84
N LYS A 225 11.23 13.64 -16.64
CA LYS A 225 10.03 13.20 -17.37
C LYS A 225 10.44 12.17 -18.43
N LEU A 226 9.71 11.07 -18.50
CA LEU A 226 9.88 10.06 -19.54
C LEU A 226 8.76 10.20 -20.58
N ASP A 227 9.16 10.20 -21.85
CA ASP A 227 8.22 10.04 -22.95
C ASP A 227 8.07 8.56 -23.29
N LEU A 228 7.07 7.96 -22.66
CA LEU A 228 6.61 6.63 -22.97
C LEU A 228 5.28 6.87 -23.69
N PRO A 229 5.12 6.71 -25.00
CA PRO A 229 3.82 6.86 -25.65
C PRO A 229 2.99 5.58 -25.59
N TRP A 230 3.62 4.40 -25.58
CA TRP A 230 2.89 3.14 -25.51
C TRP A 230 2.41 2.87 -24.08
N ARG A 231 1.13 2.52 -23.94
CA ARG A 231 0.46 2.24 -22.66
C ARG A 231 -0.34 0.96 -22.75
N ILE A 232 -0.42 0.25 -21.63
CA ILE A 232 -1.42 -0.79 -21.41
C ILE A 232 -2.04 -0.66 -20.02
N SER A 233 -3.35 -0.87 -19.96
CA SER A 233 -4.11 -1.04 -18.73
C SER A 233 -4.92 -2.32 -18.84
N VAL A 234 -4.67 -3.27 -17.93
CA VAL A 234 -5.40 -4.54 -17.86
C VAL A 234 -6.05 -4.68 -16.50
N MET A 235 -7.33 -4.97 -16.48
CA MET A 235 -8.11 -5.25 -15.29
C MET A 235 -8.80 -6.58 -15.47
N ARG A 236 -8.76 -7.45 -14.46
CA ARG A 236 -9.43 -8.75 -14.51
C ARG A 236 -9.89 -9.16 -13.13
N ARG A 237 -11.14 -9.60 -13.00
CA ARG A 237 -11.59 -10.30 -11.80
C ARG A 237 -10.85 -11.64 -11.70
N ILE A 238 -10.17 -11.86 -10.57
CA ILE A 238 -9.38 -13.07 -10.34
C ILE A 238 -9.98 -13.90 -9.20
N GLN A 239 -9.87 -15.22 -9.32
CA GLN A 239 -10.36 -16.17 -8.31
C GLN A 239 -9.28 -16.55 -7.29
N ASN A 240 -8.01 -16.42 -7.65
CA ASN A 240 -6.87 -16.78 -6.81
C ASN A 240 -5.72 -15.76 -6.96
N LEU A 241 -4.83 -15.71 -5.96
CA LEU A 241 -3.67 -14.82 -5.96
C LEU A 241 -2.51 -15.34 -6.82
N GLU A 242 -2.51 -16.61 -7.24
CA GLU A 242 -1.49 -17.16 -8.14
C GLU A 242 -1.48 -16.44 -9.50
N THR A 243 -2.67 -16.04 -9.96
CA THR A 243 -2.81 -15.20 -11.17
C THR A 243 -2.07 -13.88 -11.01
N LEU A 244 -2.19 -13.24 -9.84
CA LEU A 244 -1.49 -12.00 -9.52
C LEU A 244 0.03 -12.19 -9.50
N GLU A 245 0.53 -13.23 -8.83
CA GLU A 245 1.97 -13.54 -8.81
C GLU A 245 2.54 -13.82 -10.20
N THR A 246 1.78 -14.53 -11.05
CA THR A 246 2.20 -14.82 -12.42
C THR A 246 2.32 -13.55 -13.26
N ILE A 247 1.37 -12.62 -13.14
CA ILE A 247 1.42 -11.32 -13.82
C ILE A 247 2.54 -10.43 -13.26
N ARG A 248 2.79 -10.47 -11.95
CA ARG A 248 3.92 -9.75 -11.32
C ARG A 248 5.27 -10.18 -11.90
N GLY A 249 5.43 -11.46 -12.23
CA GLY A 249 6.61 -11.97 -12.93
C GLY A 249 6.85 -11.35 -14.32
N LEU A 250 5.84 -10.71 -14.93
CA LEU A 250 5.95 -10.08 -16.23
C LEU A 250 6.33 -8.59 -16.18
N LEU A 251 6.33 -7.96 -15.00
CA LEU A 251 6.58 -6.51 -14.85
C LEU A 251 7.96 -6.07 -15.38
N VAL A 252 8.95 -6.96 -15.31
CA VAL A 252 10.32 -6.71 -15.80
C VAL A 252 10.39 -6.46 -17.32
N ASN A 253 9.36 -6.83 -18.07
CA ASN A 253 9.32 -6.68 -19.52
C ASN A 253 8.85 -5.29 -19.98
N PHE A 254 8.59 -4.37 -19.05
CA PHE A 254 8.17 -3.00 -19.37
C PHE A 254 9.07 -1.97 -18.69
N GLU A 255 9.23 -0.78 -19.28
CA GLU A 255 10.01 0.29 -18.65
C GLU A 255 9.33 0.82 -17.39
N TYR A 256 8.01 1.05 -17.47
CA TYR A 256 7.15 1.24 -16.30
C TYR A 256 6.16 0.09 -16.22
N ALA A 257 6.01 -0.47 -15.02
CA ALA A 257 4.94 -1.42 -14.74
C ALA A 257 4.56 -1.35 -13.27
N SER A 258 3.26 -1.45 -12.98
CA SER A 258 2.72 -1.68 -11.65
C SER A 258 1.61 -2.71 -11.72
N CYS A 259 1.53 -3.58 -10.71
CA CYS A 259 0.46 -4.55 -10.60
C CYS A 259 0.00 -4.72 -9.16
N GLY A 260 -1.29 -4.54 -8.97
CA GLY A 260 -1.95 -4.57 -7.67
C GLY A 260 -3.36 -5.14 -7.78
N LEU A 261 -4.14 -4.85 -6.75
CA LEU A 261 -5.53 -5.24 -6.66
C LEU A 261 -6.41 -4.00 -6.52
N PHE A 262 -7.72 -4.18 -6.70
CA PHE A 262 -8.75 -3.22 -6.30
C PHE A 262 -10.09 -3.96 -6.12
N GLY A 263 -11.08 -3.24 -5.60
CA GLY A 263 -12.41 -3.78 -5.34
C GLY A 263 -12.47 -4.50 -4.00
N ARG A 264 -13.27 -5.56 -3.93
CA ARG A 264 -13.52 -6.29 -2.68
C ARG A 264 -13.44 -7.81 -2.90
N LEU A 265 -12.87 -8.50 -1.92
CA LEU A 265 -12.99 -9.95 -1.74
C LEU A 265 -14.46 -10.31 -1.50
N ASN A 266 -14.93 -11.35 -2.17
CA ASN A 266 -16.22 -12.00 -1.96
C ASN A 266 -16.10 -13.52 -2.16
N GLU A 267 -17.21 -14.25 -2.05
CA GLU A 267 -17.23 -15.72 -2.16
C GLU A 267 -16.73 -16.25 -3.51
N HIS A 268 -16.80 -15.44 -4.57
CA HIS A 268 -16.48 -15.84 -5.94
C HIS A 268 -15.14 -15.26 -6.45
N SER A 269 -14.50 -14.37 -5.71
CA SER A 269 -13.29 -13.67 -6.17
C SER A 269 -12.48 -13.05 -5.04
N VAL A 270 -11.15 -13.10 -5.18
CA VAL A 270 -10.21 -12.40 -4.29
C VAL A 270 -10.08 -10.89 -4.58
N GLY A 271 -10.82 -10.41 -5.57
CA GLY A 271 -10.83 -9.03 -6.04
C GLY A 271 -10.47 -8.91 -7.52
N MET A 272 -10.21 -7.67 -7.93
CA MET A 272 -9.82 -7.38 -9.31
C MET A 272 -8.33 -7.08 -9.36
N LEU A 273 -7.62 -7.78 -10.23
CA LEU A 273 -6.26 -7.47 -10.62
C LEU A 273 -6.26 -6.21 -11.47
N ILE A 274 -5.27 -5.34 -11.28
CA ILE A 274 -4.96 -4.26 -12.20
C ILE A 274 -3.47 -4.25 -12.53
N LEU A 275 -3.16 -4.24 -13.82
CA LEU A 275 -1.82 -4.08 -14.39
C LEU A 275 -1.81 -2.78 -15.19
N ARG A 276 -0.88 -1.90 -14.87
CA ARG A 276 -0.56 -0.71 -15.68
C ARG A 276 0.86 -0.82 -16.15
N ALA A 277 1.11 -0.64 -17.43
CA ALA A 277 2.47 -0.61 -17.94
C ALA A 277 2.64 0.38 -19.08
N ALA A 278 3.90 0.79 -19.29
CA ALA A 278 4.29 1.72 -20.32
C ALA A 278 5.68 1.40 -20.85
N HIS A 279 5.88 1.78 -22.11
CA HIS A 279 7.12 1.55 -22.84
C HIS A 279 7.30 2.64 -23.90
N LYS A 280 8.53 2.90 -24.32
CA LYS A 280 8.84 3.86 -25.38
C LYS A 280 8.26 3.43 -26.72
N GLU A 281 8.40 2.15 -27.04
CA GLU A 281 7.85 1.51 -28.24
C GLU A 281 6.96 0.33 -27.83
N ALA A 282 6.04 -0.10 -28.71
CA ALA A 282 5.21 -1.26 -28.42
C ALA A 282 6.10 -2.50 -28.20
N PRO A 283 5.92 -3.26 -27.10
CA PRO A 283 6.63 -4.51 -26.90
C PRO A 283 6.17 -5.57 -27.90
N ASP A 284 6.90 -6.68 -27.96
CA ASP A 284 6.55 -7.81 -28.81
C ASP A 284 5.11 -8.28 -28.55
N GLN A 285 4.35 -8.48 -29.63
CA GLN A 285 2.94 -8.88 -29.55
C GLN A 285 2.75 -10.19 -28.77
N SER A 286 3.74 -11.09 -28.77
CA SER A 286 3.72 -12.33 -27.98
C SER A 286 3.61 -12.08 -26.47
N LEU A 287 4.15 -10.97 -25.96
CA LEU A 287 4.01 -10.58 -24.56
C LEU A 287 2.56 -10.22 -24.24
N ILE A 288 1.89 -9.46 -25.12
CA ILE A 288 0.49 -9.08 -24.97
C ILE A 288 -0.40 -10.33 -25.06
N SER A 289 -0.14 -11.20 -26.04
CA SER A 289 -0.83 -12.50 -26.18
C SER A 289 -0.59 -13.43 -24.99
N LYS A 290 0.57 -13.33 -24.31
CA LYS A 290 0.82 -14.07 -23.07
C LYS A 290 -0.03 -13.53 -21.92
N ILE A 291 -0.16 -12.21 -21.77
CA ILE A 291 -1.03 -11.59 -20.78
C ILE A 291 -2.50 -11.97 -21.03
N ASP A 292 -2.96 -11.85 -22.27
CA ASP A 292 -4.35 -12.20 -22.65
C ASP A 292 -4.65 -13.68 -22.33
N ARG A 293 -3.72 -14.61 -22.57
CA ARG A 293 -3.87 -16.04 -22.20
C ARG A 293 -3.91 -16.26 -20.69
N LEU A 294 -3.00 -15.63 -19.94
CA LEU A 294 -2.93 -15.79 -18.48
C LEU A 294 -4.16 -15.24 -17.76
N LEU A 295 -4.85 -14.27 -18.36
CA LEU A 295 -6.05 -13.64 -17.80
C LEU A 295 -7.36 -14.16 -18.43
N SER A 296 -7.29 -15.18 -19.28
CA SER A 296 -8.43 -15.73 -20.03
C SER A 296 -9.21 -14.64 -20.78
N MET A 297 -8.48 -13.78 -21.50
CA MET A 297 -9.02 -12.70 -22.34
C MET A 297 -8.74 -12.98 -23.82
N THR A 298 -8.90 -14.24 -24.23
CA THR A 298 -8.69 -14.76 -25.58
C THR A 298 -9.98 -14.75 -26.42
N ASP A 299 -9.87 -14.89 -27.75
CA ASP A 299 -10.98 -14.67 -28.70
C ASP A 299 -12.14 -15.68 -28.59
N ASP A 300 -11.95 -16.78 -27.86
CA ASP A 300 -12.96 -17.78 -27.52
C ASP A 300 -13.89 -17.37 -26.37
N MET A 301 -13.58 -16.25 -25.68
CA MET A 301 -14.35 -15.73 -24.56
C MET A 301 -15.40 -14.69 -25.00
N PRO A 302 -16.46 -14.43 -24.21
CA PRO A 302 -17.51 -13.46 -24.55
C PRO A 302 -17.01 -12.01 -24.44
N LEU A 303 -16.26 -11.57 -25.44
CA LEU A 303 -15.59 -10.27 -25.44
C LEU A 303 -16.09 -9.31 -26.52
N LEU A 304 -16.06 -8.03 -26.17
CA LEU A 304 -16.06 -6.93 -27.12
C LEU A 304 -14.61 -6.62 -27.50
N SER A 305 -14.29 -6.64 -28.79
CA SER A 305 -12.95 -6.33 -29.29
C SER A 305 -12.94 -5.15 -30.23
N TYR A 306 -11.87 -4.37 -30.16
CA TYR A 306 -11.52 -3.35 -31.14
C TYR A 306 -10.01 -3.40 -31.38
N ASN A 307 -9.60 -3.33 -32.65
CA ASN A 307 -8.20 -3.38 -33.02
C ASN A 307 -7.93 -2.42 -34.19
N ASP A 308 -7.12 -1.41 -33.95
CA ASP A 308 -6.55 -0.52 -34.96
C ASP A 308 -5.03 -0.64 -34.91
N SER A 309 -4.49 -1.52 -35.76
CA SER A 309 -3.05 -1.76 -35.84
C SER A 309 -2.26 -0.55 -36.35
N LYS A 310 -2.88 0.35 -37.12
CA LYS A 310 -2.22 1.56 -37.63
C LYS A 310 -1.97 2.57 -36.52
N GLN A 311 -2.91 2.67 -35.58
CA GLN A 311 -2.78 3.54 -34.41
C GLN A 311 -2.16 2.84 -33.19
N GLY A 312 -1.86 1.54 -33.29
CA GLY A 312 -1.36 0.74 -32.16
C GLY A 312 -2.40 0.59 -31.04
N VAL A 313 -3.69 0.71 -31.35
CA VAL A 313 -4.79 0.64 -30.38
C VAL A 313 -5.41 -0.74 -30.42
N SER A 314 -5.51 -1.39 -29.26
CA SER A 314 -6.21 -2.66 -29.13
C SER A 314 -6.97 -2.71 -27.82
N LYS A 315 -8.26 -2.99 -27.88
CA LYS A 315 -9.16 -3.03 -26.71
C LYS A 315 -9.91 -4.35 -26.65
N ARG A 316 -10.02 -4.93 -25.45
CA ARG A 316 -10.86 -6.09 -25.14
C ARG A 316 -11.65 -5.82 -23.87
N ILE A 317 -12.94 -6.10 -23.88
CA ILE A 317 -13.83 -6.01 -22.71
C ILE A 317 -14.57 -7.32 -22.58
N LEU A 318 -14.31 -8.04 -21.51
CA LEU A 318 -14.90 -9.32 -21.20
C LEU A 318 -16.21 -9.12 -20.43
N VAL A 319 -17.29 -9.66 -20.97
CA VAL A 319 -18.65 -9.53 -20.41
C VAL A 319 -19.18 -10.93 -20.13
N GLU A 320 -19.24 -11.28 -18.85
CA GLU A 320 -19.68 -12.59 -18.38
C GLU A 320 -21.05 -12.46 -17.70
N THR A 321 -21.79 -13.57 -17.62
CA THR A 321 -23.06 -13.60 -16.89
C THR A 321 -22.77 -13.69 -15.39
N ASN A 322 -23.32 -12.78 -14.60
CA ASN A 322 -23.24 -12.83 -13.15
C ASN A 322 -24.01 -14.07 -12.62
N PRO A 323 -23.37 -14.97 -11.85
CA PRO A 323 -24.03 -16.19 -11.36
C PRO A 323 -25.26 -15.93 -10.47
N ASP A 324 -25.23 -14.84 -9.68
CA ASP A 324 -26.26 -14.53 -8.70
C ASP A 324 -27.46 -13.80 -9.32
N SER A 325 -27.19 -12.86 -10.24
CA SER A 325 -28.24 -12.01 -10.81
C SER A 325 -28.66 -12.40 -12.24
N GLY A 326 -27.89 -13.25 -12.92
CA GLY A 326 -28.11 -13.62 -14.32
C GLY A 326 -27.89 -12.48 -15.33
N LYS A 327 -27.47 -11.29 -14.86
CA LYS A 327 -27.25 -10.10 -15.71
C LYS A 327 -25.83 -10.09 -16.30
N PRO A 328 -25.63 -9.48 -17.48
CA PRO A 328 -24.30 -9.28 -18.04
C PRO A 328 -23.49 -8.35 -17.15
N HIS A 329 -22.22 -8.68 -16.97
CA HIS A 329 -21.33 -7.95 -16.09
C HIS A 329 -19.89 -7.93 -16.63
N VAL A 330 -19.23 -6.77 -16.54
CA VAL A 330 -17.85 -6.61 -17.00
C VAL A 330 -16.90 -7.20 -15.97
N THR A 331 -16.15 -8.21 -16.39
CA THR A 331 -15.21 -8.93 -15.51
C THR A 331 -13.77 -8.82 -15.97
N GLY A 332 -13.52 -8.22 -17.13
CA GLY A 332 -12.17 -7.95 -17.63
C GLY A 332 -12.14 -6.82 -18.64
N VAL A 333 -11.07 -6.03 -18.62
CA VAL A 333 -10.84 -4.88 -19.52
C VAL A 333 -9.36 -4.84 -19.85
N ARG A 334 -9.01 -4.78 -21.13
CA ARG A 334 -7.63 -4.65 -21.60
C ARG A 334 -7.58 -3.55 -22.64
N LEU A 335 -6.85 -2.48 -22.34
CA LEU A 335 -6.69 -1.30 -23.20
C LEU A 335 -5.20 -1.15 -23.54
N VAL A 336 -4.85 -1.13 -24.83
CA VAL A 336 -3.49 -0.95 -25.35
C VAL A 336 -3.45 0.28 -26.25
N GLY A 337 -2.38 1.07 -26.12
CA GLY A 337 -2.17 2.33 -26.83
C GLY A 337 -3.00 3.45 -26.19
N GLU A 338 -4.31 3.39 -26.36
CA GLU A 338 -5.28 4.36 -25.85
C GLU A 338 -5.96 3.80 -24.58
N ILE A 339 -5.82 4.51 -23.45
CA ILE A 339 -6.22 4.04 -22.11
C ILE A 339 -7.13 5.02 -21.33
N LEU A 340 -7.72 6.03 -21.98
CA LEU A 340 -8.57 7.05 -21.33
C LEU A 340 -9.76 6.42 -20.60
N ALA A 341 -10.26 5.29 -21.10
CA ALA A 341 -11.40 4.60 -20.52
C ALA A 341 -11.10 3.82 -19.24
N THR A 342 -9.83 3.71 -18.81
CA THR A 342 -9.43 2.88 -17.65
C THR A 342 -10.25 3.18 -16.41
N ASN A 343 -10.37 4.46 -16.01
CA ASN A 343 -10.93 4.80 -14.70
C ASN A 343 -12.43 4.53 -14.61
N TRP A 344 -13.21 4.90 -15.62
CA TRP A 344 -14.66 4.66 -15.56
C TRP A 344 -15.01 3.20 -15.85
N LEU A 345 -14.25 2.48 -16.68
CA LEU A 345 -14.44 1.04 -16.84
C LEU A 345 -14.09 0.27 -15.54
N LYS A 346 -13.11 0.76 -14.78
CA LYS A 346 -12.82 0.25 -13.43
C LYS A 346 -14.03 0.39 -12.51
N GLU A 347 -14.71 1.54 -12.53
CA GLU A 347 -15.94 1.76 -11.75
C GLU A 347 -17.06 0.81 -12.20
N VAL A 348 -17.26 0.62 -13.50
CA VAL A 348 -18.23 -0.36 -14.07
C VAL A 348 -17.95 -1.78 -13.58
N MET A 349 -16.68 -2.19 -13.51
CA MET A 349 -16.30 -3.49 -12.98
C MET A 349 -16.57 -3.65 -11.48
N VAL A 350 -16.50 -2.56 -10.71
CA VAL A 350 -16.84 -2.55 -9.28
C VAL A 350 -18.36 -2.65 -9.08
N THR A 351 -19.14 -1.86 -9.82
CA THR A 351 -20.59 -1.73 -9.59
C THR A 351 -21.40 -2.91 -10.04
N GLY A 352 -20.95 -3.66 -11.05
CA GLY A 352 -21.78 -4.75 -11.58
C GLY A 352 -22.47 -4.44 -12.90
N GLU A 353 -22.69 -3.16 -13.20
CA GLU A 353 -23.71 -2.78 -14.18
C GLU A 353 -23.15 -2.64 -15.60
N PHE A 354 -23.59 -3.50 -16.52
CA PHE A 354 -23.31 -3.34 -17.94
C PHE A 354 -24.61 -3.09 -18.72
N THR A 355 -24.94 -1.82 -18.92
CA THR A 355 -26.16 -1.40 -19.63
C THR A 355 -25.95 -1.45 -21.15
N THR A 356 -27.05 -1.47 -21.91
CA THR A 356 -27.02 -1.40 -23.38
C THR A 356 -26.34 -0.12 -23.89
N GLU A 357 -26.46 0.98 -23.15
CA GLU A 357 -25.79 2.23 -23.47
C GLU A 357 -24.27 2.11 -23.25
N LEU A 358 -23.83 1.58 -22.10
CA LEU A 358 -22.41 1.33 -21.83
C LEU A 358 -21.82 0.39 -22.88
N HIS A 359 -22.55 -0.64 -23.31
CA HIS A 359 -22.11 -1.55 -24.35
C HIS A 359 -21.76 -0.84 -25.66
N ARG A 360 -22.51 0.21 -26.07
CA ARG A 360 -22.24 0.93 -27.34
C ARG A 360 -20.94 1.73 -27.30
N TRP A 361 -20.55 2.19 -26.13
CA TRP A 361 -19.44 3.11 -25.95
C TRP A 361 -18.24 2.50 -25.22
N ALA A 362 -18.33 1.23 -24.83
CA ALA A 362 -17.32 0.52 -24.04
C ALA A 362 -15.91 0.63 -24.65
N LEU A 363 -15.81 0.61 -25.98
CA LEU A 363 -14.54 0.65 -26.72
C LEU A 363 -14.16 2.07 -27.20
N ALA A 364 -14.98 3.08 -26.92
CA ALA A 364 -14.71 4.46 -27.33
C ALA A 364 -13.58 5.10 -26.49
N PRO A 365 -12.80 6.04 -27.06
CA PRO A 365 -11.72 6.74 -26.35
C PRO A 365 -12.28 7.86 -25.46
N LEU A 366 -13.09 7.50 -24.48
CA LEU A 366 -13.76 8.43 -23.57
C LEU A 366 -13.14 8.34 -22.17
N SER A 367 -12.89 9.50 -21.54
CA SER A 367 -12.43 9.57 -20.15
C SER A 367 -13.56 9.57 -19.12
N ILE A 368 -14.82 9.72 -19.56
CA ILE A 368 -16.04 9.82 -18.74
C ILE A 368 -17.08 8.87 -19.35
N PRO A 369 -17.89 8.17 -18.52
CA PRO A 369 -18.93 7.30 -19.05
C PRO A 369 -20.00 8.11 -19.81
N PRO A 370 -20.56 7.58 -20.91
CA PRO A 370 -21.54 8.28 -21.75
C PRO A 370 -22.82 8.66 -21.01
N SER A 371 -23.21 7.85 -20.02
CA SER A 371 -24.39 8.06 -19.18
C SER A 371 -24.25 9.24 -18.21
N GLY A 372 -23.10 9.93 -18.20
CA GLY A 372 -22.88 11.10 -17.33
C GLY A 372 -22.85 10.79 -15.84
N GLN A 373 -22.68 9.51 -15.46
CA GLN A 373 -22.53 9.13 -14.06
C GLN A 373 -21.29 9.85 -13.48
N ARG A 374 -21.53 10.64 -12.43
CA ARG A 374 -20.46 11.28 -11.66
C ARG A 374 -19.63 10.18 -10.99
N PRO A 375 -18.29 10.21 -11.09
CA PRO A 375 -17.45 9.21 -10.46
C PRO A 375 -17.67 9.22 -8.95
N ARG A 376 -17.54 8.07 -8.29
CA ARG A 376 -17.66 8.00 -6.81
C ARG A 376 -16.50 8.71 -6.10
N GLY A 377 -15.40 8.94 -6.82
CA GLY A 377 -14.16 9.48 -6.27
C GLY A 377 -13.37 8.41 -5.52
N LYS A 378 -12.31 8.82 -4.83
CA LYS A 378 -11.47 7.87 -4.08
C LYS A 378 -12.21 7.30 -2.88
N THR A 379 -11.89 6.06 -2.49
CA THR A 379 -12.43 5.46 -1.26
C THR A 379 -11.81 6.13 -0.03
N ILE A 380 -12.65 6.77 0.78
CA ILE A 380 -12.23 7.43 2.03
C ILE A 380 -12.30 6.45 3.19
N CYS A 381 -13.42 5.74 3.34
CA CYS A 381 -13.60 4.71 4.38
C CYS A 381 -13.55 3.32 3.76
N ASN A 382 -12.42 2.64 3.92
CA ASN A 382 -12.24 1.31 3.33
C ASN A 382 -13.12 0.24 4.00
N CYS A 383 -13.32 0.32 5.32
CA CYS A 383 -14.15 -0.64 6.06
C CYS A 383 -15.55 -0.77 5.45
N LEU A 384 -16.21 0.37 5.23
CA LEU A 384 -17.62 0.42 4.83
C LEU A 384 -17.84 0.91 3.38
N ASP A 385 -16.79 0.91 2.57
CA ASP A 385 -16.86 1.25 1.13
C ASP A 385 -17.42 2.64 0.82
N VAL A 386 -17.08 3.64 1.65
CA VAL A 386 -17.60 5.00 1.48
C VAL A 386 -16.62 5.83 0.67
N ALA A 387 -17.09 6.37 -0.46
CA ALA A 387 -16.29 7.15 -1.39
C ALA A 387 -16.39 8.66 -1.10
N GLU A 388 -15.44 9.41 -1.65
CA GLU A 388 -15.30 10.85 -1.44
C GLU A 388 -16.55 11.64 -1.86
N ASN A 389 -17.13 11.35 -3.02
CA ASN A 389 -18.30 12.09 -3.49
C ASN A 389 -19.57 11.72 -2.69
N ASP A 390 -19.70 10.48 -2.19
CA ASP A 390 -20.80 10.10 -1.28
C ASP A 390 -20.78 10.98 -0.01
N ILE A 391 -19.57 11.28 0.49
CA ILE A 391 -19.35 12.13 1.66
C ILE A 391 -19.63 13.60 1.32
N ILE A 392 -19.06 14.11 0.22
CA ILE A 392 -19.24 15.51 -0.20
C ILE A 392 -20.73 15.82 -0.43
N ASP A 393 -21.45 14.94 -1.13
CA ASP A 393 -22.87 15.12 -1.40
C ASP A 393 -23.68 15.13 -0.10
N THR A 394 -23.30 14.30 0.88
CA THR A 394 -23.93 14.30 2.20
C THR A 394 -23.61 15.58 2.99
N ILE A 395 -22.38 16.09 2.91
CA ILE A 395 -21.96 17.37 3.54
C ILE A 395 -22.74 18.55 2.94
N GLN A 396 -22.91 18.57 1.62
CA GLN A 396 -23.67 19.61 0.91
C GLN A 396 -25.14 19.67 1.31
N LEU A 397 -25.69 18.57 1.86
CA LEU A 397 -27.02 18.53 2.48
C LEU A 397 -27.02 19.00 3.96
N GLY A 398 -25.92 19.59 4.45
CA GLY A 398 -25.77 20.12 5.81
C GLY A 398 -25.25 19.12 6.84
N ALA A 399 -24.65 18.00 6.42
CA ALA A 399 -24.13 17.01 7.37
C ALA A 399 -22.79 17.44 7.99
N ASP A 400 -22.73 17.38 9.32
CA ASP A 400 -21.49 17.42 10.09
C ASP A 400 -20.87 16.02 10.25
N LEU A 401 -19.75 15.92 10.98
CA LEU A 401 -19.06 14.64 11.19
C LEU A 401 -19.96 13.57 11.83
N ILE A 402 -20.77 13.96 12.83
CA ILE A 402 -21.65 13.03 13.56
C ILE A 402 -22.75 12.53 12.60
N THR A 403 -23.31 13.42 11.79
CA THR A 403 -24.33 13.06 10.79
C THR A 403 -23.76 12.14 9.71
N LEU A 404 -22.53 12.39 9.25
CA LEU A 404 -21.82 11.49 8.32
C LEU A 404 -21.61 10.10 8.94
N GLN A 405 -21.14 10.03 10.19
CA GLN A 405 -20.96 8.76 10.91
C GLN A 405 -22.30 8.01 11.09
N ASN A 406 -23.40 8.73 11.32
CA ASN A 406 -24.70 8.10 11.48
C ASN A 406 -25.28 7.57 10.17
N LYS A 407 -25.19 8.36 9.08
CA LYS A 407 -25.76 8.03 7.76
C LYS A 407 -24.91 7.04 6.97
N LEU A 408 -23.63 7.33 6.79
CA LEU A 408 -22.72 6.55 5.96
C LEU A 408 -21.94 5.50 6.76
N LYS A 409 -22.02 5.54 8.10
CA LYS A 409 -21.27 4.66 9.02
C LYS A 409 -19.73 4.80 8.90
N CYS A 410 -19.23 5.68 8.03
CA CYS A 410 -17.80 5.92 7.87
C CYS A 410 -17.18 6.40 9.18
N GLY A 411 -16.01 5.87 9.55
CA GLY A 411 -15.29 6.29 10.75
C GLY A 411 -15.80 5.71 12.07
N THR A 412 -16.71 4.73 12.07
CA THR A 412 -17.19 4.05 13.29
C THR A 412 -16.48 2.74 13.60
N GLU A 413 -15.85 2.10 12.60
CA GLU A 413 -15.16 0.81 12.76
C GLU A 413 -13.71 0.99 13.27
N CYS A 414 -12.76 1.27 12.37
CA CYS A 414 -11.35 1.45 12.73
C CYS A 414 -10.96 2.91 13.03
N GLY A 415 -11.85 3.87 12.76
CA GLY A 415 -11.60 5.31 12.94
C GLY A 415 -10.53 5.93 12.01
N SER A 416 -9.90 5.15 11.12
CA SER A 416 -8.72 5.59 10.36
C SER A 416 -9.01 6.70 9.33
N CYS A 417 -10.25 6.80 8.85
CA CYS A 417 -10.69 7.84 7.92
C CYS A 417 -11.13 9.14 8.61
N VAL A 418 -11.30 9.15 9.95
CA VAL A 418 -11.84 10.30 10.70
C VAL A 418 -11.07 11.61 10.46
N PRO A 419 -9.71 11.64 10.41
CA PRO A 419 -8.99 12.87 10.10
C PRO A 419 -9.35 13.46 8.73
N GLU A 420 -9.51 12.60 7.72
CA GLU A 420 -9.87 13.04 6.36
C GLU A 420 -11.34 13.48 6.28
N LEU A 421 -12.25 12.79 6.98
CA LEU A 421 -13.65 13.22 7.12
C LEU A 421 -13.73 14.64 7.72
N LYS A 422 -12.97 14.92 8.78
CA LYS A 422 -12.90 16.26 9.38
C LYS A 422 -12.43 17.32 8.38
N ARG A 423 -11.42 17.00 7.58
CA ARG A 423 -10.91 17.90 6.52
C ARG A 423 -11.98 18.15 5.45
N LEU A 424 -12.68 17.12 4.98
CA LEU A 424 -13.75 17.26 3.99
C LEU A 424 -14.90 18.12 4.51
N VAL A 425 -15.31 17.92 5.77
CA VAL A 425 -16.31 18.78 6.44
C VAL A 425 -15.84 20.22 6.51
N GLN A 426 -14.57 20.47 6.82
CA GLN A 426 -14.02 21.83 6.88
C GLN A 426 -13.98 22.52 5.51
N VAL A 427 -13.69 21.78 4.44
CA VAL A 427 -13.55 22.32 3.08
C VAL A 427 -14.89 22.48 2.37
N HIS A 428 -15.82 21.55 2.57
CA HIS A 428 -17.09 21.47 1.83
C HIS A 428 -18.33 21.78 2.68
N GLY A 429 -18.16 21.98 3.99
CA GLY A 429 -19.24 22.36 4.89
C GLY A 429 -19.87 23.68 4.48
N ILE A 430 -21.18 23.80 4.70
CA ILE A 430 -21.88 25.07 4.54
C ILE A 430 -21.35 25.98 5.66
N ASN A 431 -20.54 26.97 5.30
CA ASN A 431 -20.19 28.06 6.21
C ASN A 431 -21.50 28.81 6.52
N ASN A 432 -21.99 28.66 7.75
CA ASN A 432 -22.99 29.57 8.30
C ASN A 432 -22.37 30.92 8.61
#